data_AF-A0A1I7H7X6-F1
#
_entry.id   AF-A0A1I7H7X6-F1
#
_cell.length_a   1.000
_cell.length_b   1.000
_cell.length_c   1.000
_cell.angle_alpha   90.00
_cell.angle_beta   90.00
_cell.angle_gamma   90.00
#
_symmetry.space_group_name_H-M   'P 1'
#
loop_
_entity.id
_entity.type
_entity.pdbx_description
1 polymer ?
#
loop_
_entity_poly.entity_id
_entity_poly.type
_entity_poly.pdbx_seq_one_letter_code
_entity_poly.pdbx_strand_id
1 'polypeptide(L)'
;MNFLLSLVWFLVMFAVTILLIMLGKKFLFSKIAINKYIPLALSVLALICQIFIKSSNMILNAGLTIIIILFFAWYFDINQTGGPKKGQKKIVMKPKAKPNRIKNEKK
;
A
#
# COMPACT_ATOMS: atom_id res chain seq x y z
N MET A 1 31.06 3.73 -20.02
CA MET A 1 30.55 3.87 -18.64
C MET A 1 31.22 2.83 -17.77
N ASN A 2 31.86 3.23 -16.68
CA ASN A 2 32.57 2.31 -15.78
C ASN A 2 31.56 1.44 -15.03
N PHE A 3 31.70 0.12 -15.11
CA PHE A 3 30.82 -0.85 -14.45
C PHE A 3 30.60 -0.54 -12.96
N LEU A 4 31.67 -0.15 -12.26
CA LEU A 4 31.63 0.30 -10.85
C LEU A 4 30.67 1.48 -10.63
N LEU A 5 30.69 2.48 -11.51
CA LEU A 5 29.83 3.65 -11.38
C LEU A 5 28.34 3.28 -11.60
N SER A 6 28.06 2.38 -12.55
CA SER A 6 26.70 1.86 -12.78
C SER A 6 26.18 1.07 -11.57
N LEU A 7 27.03 0.27 -10.94
CA LEU A 7 26.69 -0.49 -9.74
C LEU A 7 26.33 0.44 -8.57
N VAL A 8 27.15 1.47 -8.34
CA VAL A 8 26.89 2.47 -7.29
C VAL A 8 25.56 3.19 -7.55
N TRP A 9 25.29 3.59 -8.78
CA TRP A 9 24.05 4.28 -9.14
C TRP A 9 22.82 3.40 -8.89
N PHE A 10 22.90 2.11 -9.23
CA PHE A 10 21.85 1.13 -8.95
C PHE A 10 21.60 0.97 -7.44
N LEU A 11 22.66 0.83 -6.64
CA LEU A 11 22.55 0.70 -5.19
C LEU A 11 21.91 1.94 -4.54
N VAL A 12 22.29 3.14 -5.00
CA VAL A 12 21.69 4.39 -4.53
C VAL A 12 20.20 4.43 -4.86
N MET A 13 19.82 4.14 -6.10
CA MET A 13 18.42 4.07 -6.51
C MET A 13 17.61 3.07 -5.68
N PHE A 14 18.18 1.90 -5.42
CA PHE A 14 17.54 0.86 -4.62
C PHE A 14 17.37 1.29 -3.15
N ALA A 15 18.37 1.93 -2.56
CA ALA A 15 18.26 2.47 -1.20
C ALA A 15 17.17 3.56 -1.12
N VAL A 16 17.11 4.45 -2.11
CA VAL A 16 16.10 5.52 -2.18
C VAL A 16 14.68 4.95 -2.33
N THR A 17 14.48 3.93 -3.17
CA THR A 17 13.15 3.31 -3.32
C THR A 17 12.68 2.64 -2.04
N ILE A 18 13.56 1.90 -1.34
CA ILE A 18 13.23 1.29 -0.04
C ILE A 18 12.82 2.36 0.96
N LEU A 19 13.61 3.43 1.07
CA LEU A 19 13.33 4.53 1.99
C LEU A 19 11.95 5.13 1.70
N LEU A 20 11.65 5.43 0.43
CA LEU A 20 10.35 5.97 0.03
C LEU A 20 9.19 5.01 0.32
N ILE A 21 9.36 3.70 0.13
CA ILE A 21 8.34 2.70 0.45
C ILE A 21 8.09 2.66 1.98
N MET A 22 9.16 2.70 2.78
CA MET A 22 9.03 2.74 4.25
C MET A 22 8.29 4.00 4.72
N LEU A 23 8.62 5.16 4.14
CA LEU A 23 7.91 6.41 4.38
C LEU A 23 6.45 6.31 3.93
N GLY A 24 6.21 5.79 2.73
CA GLY A 24 4.87 5.58 2.17
C GLY A 24 3.99 4.71 3.08
N LYS A 25 4.54 3.61 3.62
CA LYS A 25 3.85 2.76 4.60
C LYS A 25 3.45 3.53 5.86
N LYS A 26 4.38 4.32 6.40
CA LYS A 26 4.16 5.10 7.63
C LYS A 26 3.11 6.19 7.45
N PHE A 27 3.13 6.90 6.32
CA PHE A 27 2.32 8.11 6.14
C PHE A 27 1.08 7.93 5.27
N LEU A 28 1.16 7.17 4.19
CA LEU A 28 0.10 7.07 3.17
C LEU A 28 -0.67 5.75 3.27
N PHE A 29 0.03 4.61 3.24
CA PHE A 29 -0.62 3.31 2.99
C PHE A 29 -1.56 2.90 4.13
N SER A 30 -1.22 3.26 5.37
CA SER A 30 -2.01 2.93 6.57
C SER A 30 -3.18 3.87 6.84
N LYS A 31 -3.19 5.08 6.26
CA LYS A 31 -4.23 6.09 6.53
C LYS A 31 -5.30 6.14 5.46
N ILE A 32 -4.94 5.80 4.22
CA ILE A 32 -5.79 6.05 3.06
C ILE A 32 -6.60 4.78 2.73
N ALA A 33 -7.90 4.82 3.00
CA ALA A 33 -8.83 3.74 2.69
C ALA A 33 -9.29 3.79 1.22
N ILE A 34 -8.42 3.34 0.32
CA ILE A 34 -8.67 3.28 -1.12
C ILE A 34 -8.89 1.84 -1.59
N ASN A 35 -9.71 1.66 -2.63
CA ASN A 35 -9.87 0.39 -3.32
C ASN A 35 -8.56 -0.07 -3.98
N LYS A 36 -8.17 -1.34 -3.82
CA LYS A 36 -6.91 -1.90 -4.33
C LYS A 36 -6.67 -1.66 -5.82
N TYR A 37 -7.73 -1.58 -6.62
CA TYR A 37 -7.60 -1.39 -8.05
C TYR A 37 -7.15 0.03 -8.45
N ILE A 38 -7.24 1.02 -7.57
CA ILE A 38 -6.82 2.40 -7.88
C ILE A 38 -5.29 2.51 -7.96
N PRO A 39 -4.49 2.12 -6.94
CA PRO A 39 -3.03 2.10 -7.07
C PRO A 39 -2.53 1.22 -8.22
N LEU A 40 -3.22 0.10 -8.48
CA LEU A 40 -2.90 -0.79 -9.59
C LEU A 40 -3.14 -0.15 -10.95
N ALA A 41 -4.30 0.47 -11.16
CA ALA A 41 -4.60 1.15 -12.42
C ALA A 41 -3.59 2.28 -12.67
N LEU A 42 -3.24 3.04 -11.64
CA LEU A 42 -2.27 4.13 -11.75
C LEU A 42 -0.85 3.64 -12.07
N SER A 43 -0.42 2.51 -11.49
CA SER A 43 0.88 1.93 -11.80
C SER A 43 0.95 1.41 -13.24
N VAL A 44 -0.10 0.75 -13.72
CA VAL A 44 -0.18 0.25 -15.10
C VAL A 44 -0.22 1.41 -16.10
N LEU A 45 -1.03 2.44 -15.85
CA LEU A 45 -1.08 3.64 -16.69
C LEU A 45 0.28 4.33 -16.77
N ALA A 46 0.94 4.53 -15.62
CA ALA A 46 2.25 5.15 -15.57
C ALA A 46 3.32 4.33 -16.30
N LEU A 47 3.27 2.99 -16.21
CA LEU A 47 4.16 2.08 -16.93
C LEU A 47 3.96 2.18 -18.45
N ILE A 48 2.71 2.13 -18.90
CA ILE A 48 2.36 2.32 -20.32
C ILE A 48 2.90 3.68 -20.79
N CYS A 49 2.65 4.74 -20.04
CA CYS A 49 3.10 6.09 -20.35
C CYS A 49 4.65 6.15 -20.47
N GLN A 50 5.37 5.49 -19.56
CA GLN A 50 6.83 5.45 -19.60
C GLN A 50 7.38 4.73 -20.84
N ILE A 51 6.73 3.65 -21.28
CA ILE A 51 7.13 2.93 -22.51
C ILE A 51 7.00 3.83 -23.74
N PHE A 52 5.92 4.60 -23.84
CA PHE A 52 5.65 5.44 -25.01
C PHE A 52 6.43 6.77 -25.03
N ILE A 53 6.65 7.40 -23.87
CA ILE A 53 7.26 8.74 -23.80
C ILE A 53 8.78 8.70 -23.91
N LYS A 54 9.42 7.54 -23.66
CA LYS A 54 10.88 7.26 -23.74
C LYS A 54 11.75 8.53 -23.67
N SER A 55 11.82 9.14 -22.49
CA SER A 55 12.54 10.40 -22.31
C SER A 55 14.05 10.20 -22.47
N SER A 56 14.77 11.19 -23.00
CA SER A 56 16.25 11.18 -23.03
C SER A 56 16.87 11.45 -21.65
N ASN A 57 16.10 12.03 -20.73
CA ASN A 57 16.59 12.43 -19.41
C ASN A 57 16.62 11.23 -18.46
N MET A 58 17.83 10.77 -18.12
CA MET A 58 18.06 9.65 -17.20
C MET A 58 17.38 9.85 -15.83
N ILE A 59 17.45 11.07 -15.28
CA ILE A 59 16.87 11.41 -13.97
C ILE A 59 15.35 11.35 -14.01
N LEU A 60 14.72 11.82 -15.09
CA LEU A 60 13.26 11.75 -15.24
C LEU A 60 12.78 10.30 -15.37
N ASN A 61 13.48 9.48 -16.16
CA ASN A 61 13.16 8.05 -16.27
C ASN A 61 13.31 7.33 -14.92
N ALA A 62 14.38 7.63 -14.18
CA ALA A 62 14.61 7.10 -12.85
C ALA A 62 13.47 7.49 -11.90
N GLY A 63 13.07 8.77 -11.87
CA GLY A 63 11.96 9.26 -11.05
C GLY A 63 10.63 8.59 -11.39
N LEU A 64 10.28 8.48 -12.68
CA LEU A 64 9.07 7.78 -13.13
C LEU A 64 9.06 6.31 -12.69
N THR A 65 10.20 5.63 -12.81
CA THR A 65 10.35 4.23 -12.39
C THR A 65 10.12 4.09 -10.89
N ILE A 66 10.69 4.99 -10.06
CA ILE A 66 10.47 5.02 -8.61
C ILE A 66 8.98 5.18 -8.29
N ILE A 67 8.30 6.09 -8.97
CA ILE A 67 6.85 6.35 -8.76
C ILE A 67 6.02 5.11 -9.09
N ILE A 68 6.33 4.43 -10.19
CA ILE A 68 5.64 3.18 -10.57
C ILE A 68 5.86 2.10 -9.52
N ILE A 69 7.10 1.91 -9.07
CA ILE A 69 7.44 0.95 -8.01
C ILE A 69 6.69 1.29 -6.71
N LEU A 70 6.57 2.57 -6.36
CA LEU A 70 5.82 3.01 -5.18
C LEU A 70 4.33 2.65 -5.26
N PHE A 71 3.68 2.88 -6.41
CA PHE A 71 2.28 2.51 -6.58
C PHE A 71 2.06 1.00 -6.55
N PHE A 72 2.98 0.22 -7.14
CA PHE A 72 2.94 -1.24 -7.02
C PHE A 72 3.16 -1.70 -5.58
N ALA A 73 4.13 -1.12 -4.86
CA ALA A 73 4.38 -1.44 -3.46
C ALA A 73 3.15 -1.14 -2.60
N TRP A 74 2.44 -0.03 -2.89
CA TRP A 74 1.19 0.30 -2.22
C TRP A 74 0.09 -0.72 -2.51
N TYR A 75 -0.07 -1.14 -3.77
CA TYR A 75 -1.00 -2.19 -4.14
C TYR A 75 -0.73 -3.52 -3.40
N PHE A 76 0.53 -3.94 -3.35
CA PHE A 76 0.93 -5.15 -2.63
C PHE A 76 0.69 -5.03 -1.13
N ASP A 77 0.97 -3.87 -0.53
CA ASP A 77 0.72 -3.63 0.89
C ASP A 77 -0.77 -3.78 1.23
N ILE A 78 -1.67 -3.19 0.43
CA ILE A 78 -3.14 -3.33 0.59
C ILE A 78 -3.56 -4.80 0.44
N ASN A 79 -3.04 -5.52 -0.55
CA ASN A 79 -3.36 -6.94 -0.75
C ASN A 79 -2.91 -7.84 0.41
N GLN A 80 -1.75 -7.57 1.00
CA GLN A 80 -1.21 -8.35 2.11
C GLN A 80 -1.90 -8.03 3.44
N THR A 81 -2.17 -6.76 3.72
CA THR A 81 -2.75 -6.33 5.00
C THR A 81 -4.28 -6.34 5.02
N GLY A 82 -4.93 -6.45 3.85
CA GLY A 82 -6.38 -6.26 3.71
C GLY A 82 -6.80 -4.79 3.74
N GLY A 83 -5.84 -3.87 3.62
CA GLY A 83 -6.05 -2.42 3.70
C GLY A 83 -6.22 -1.90 5.14
N PRO A 84 -6.40 -0.58 5.30
CA PRO A 84 -6.61 0.02 6.61
C PRO A 84 -7.88 -0.56 7.25
N LYS A 85 -7.71 -1.23 8.39
CA LYS A 85 -8.83 -1.78 9.17
C LYS A 85 -9.76 -0.62 9.55
N LYS A 86 -10.91 -0.51 8.89
CA LYS A 86 -12.01 0.37 9.35
C LYS A 86 -12.22 0.02 10.82
N GLY A 87 -12.02 1.01 11.70
CA GLY A 87 -11.96 0.81 13.16
C GLY A 87 -12.99 -0.23 13.58
N GLN A 88 -12.51 -1.37 14.09
CA GLN A 88 -13.38 -2.46 14.48
C GLN A 88 -14.40 -1.89 15.45
N LYS A 89 -15.70 -2.01 15.13
CA LYS A 89 -16.77 -1.58 16.05
C LYS A 89 -16.44 -2.21 17.39
N LYS A 90 -16.23 -1.38 18.41
CA LYS A 90 -15.92 -1.85 19.77
C LYS A 90 -17.01 -2.84 20.15
N ILE A 91 -16.66 -4.13 20.22
CA ILE A 91 -17.59 -5.17 20.64
C ILE A 91 -17.76 -4.95 22.14
N VAL A 92 -18.72 -4.11 22.50
CA VAL A 92 -19.12 -3.96 23.89
C VAL A 92 -19.81 -5.27 24.25
N MET A 93 -19.11 -6.12 24.98
CA MET A 93 -19.70 -7.31 25.58
C MET A 93 -20.76 -6.81 26.57
N LYS A 94 -22.01 -6.79 26.12
CA LYS A 94 -23.14 -6.55 27.02
C LYS A 94 -23.34 -7.83 27.84
N PRO A 95 -23.56 -7.74 29.16
CA PRO A 95 -23.88 -8.91 29.96
C PRO A 95 -25.11 -9.60 29.37
N LYS A 96 -25.05 -10.94 29.27
CA LYS A 96 -26.17 -11.74 28.79
C LYS A 96 -27.37 -11.52 29.72
N ALA A 97 -28.56 -11.37 29.16
CA ALA A 97 -29.77 -11.22 29.95
C ALA A 97 -29.93 -12.43 30.91
N LYS A 98 -30.30 -12.15 32.16
CA LYS A 98 -30.61 -13.19 33.15
C LYS A 98 -31.75 -14.06 32.61
N PRO A 99 -31.67 -15.40 32.68
CA PRO A 99 -32.77 -16.25 32.27
C PRO A 99 -34.04 -15.87 33.05
N ASN A 100 -35.15 -15.68 32.32
CA ASN A 100 -36.41 -15.26 32.92
C ASN A 100 -36.97 -16.39 33.80
N ARG A 101 -36.96 -16.19 35.12
CA ARG A 101 -37.39 -17.18 36.12
C ARG A 101 -38.88 -17.57 35.98
N ILE A 102 -39.70 -16.65 35.48
CA ILE A 102 -41.16 -16.77 35.36
C ILE A 102 -41.59 -17.83 34.33
N LYS A 103 -40.73 -18.16 33.34
CA LYS A 103 -41.09 -19.13 32.29
C LYS A 103 -41.14 -20.58 32.78
N ASN A 104 -40.57 -20.88 33.95
CA ASN A 104 -40.50 -22.24 34.50
C ASN A 104 -41.60 -22.56 35.52
N GLU A 105 -42.41 -21.58 35.93
CA GLU A 105 -43.46 -21.79 36.95
C GLU A 105 -44.81 -22.25 36.36
N LYS A 106 -44.93 -22.32 35.03
CA LYS A 106 -46.16 -22.73 34.32
C LYS A 106 -46.03 -24.06 33.57
N LYS A 107 -45.11 -24.94 33.98
CA LYS A 107 -44.95 -26.28 33.40
C LYS A 107 -45.30 -27.35 34.41
#